data_AF-A0A0E0AJ54-F1
#
_entry.id   AF-A0A0E0AJ54-F1
#
_cell.length_a   1.000
_cell.length_b   1.000
_cell.length_c   1.000
_cell.angle_alpha   90.00
_cell.angle_beta   90.00
_cell.angle_gamma   90.00
#
_symmetry.space_group_name_H-M   'P 1'
#
loop_
_entity.id
_entity.type
_entity.pdbx_description
1 polymer ?
#
loop_
_entity_poly.entity_id
_entity_poly.type
_entity_poly.pdbx_seq_one_letter_code
_entity_poly.pdbx_strand_id
1 'polypeptide(L)' 'MTGSRIKITGQFKPCVHMGCFELEAFVELNQRSRWWQCPTCLKNYSLDNIIIDPS' A
#
# COMPACT_ATOMS: atom_id res chain seq x y z
N MET A 1 -10.74 4.82 8.05
CA MET A 1 -10.48 3.37 7.93
C MET A 1 -11.80 2.76 7.48
N THR A 2 -11.91 2.36 6.22
CA THR A 2 -13.12 1.73 5.68
C THR A 2 -13.33 0.41 6.42
N GLY A 3 -14.45 0.26 7.14
CA GLY A 3 -14.79 -0.95 7.90
C GLY A 3 -15.17 -2.15 7.04
N SER A 4 -14.67 -2.21 5.80
CA SER A 4 -14.95 -3.26 4.83
C SER A 4 -13.86 -4.32 4.90
N ARG A 5 -14.23 -5.58 4.68
CA ARG A 5 -13.24 -6.68 4.54
C ARG A 5 -12.23 -6.28 3.47
N ILE A 6 -10.95 -6.26 3.83
CA ILE A 6 -9.86 -6.02 2.89
C ILE A 6 -9.93 -7.13 1.83
N LYS A 7 -10.09 -6.76 0.56
CA LYS A 7 -10.20 -7.72 -0.56
C LYS A 7 -8.87 -7.91 -1.29
N ILE A 8 -8.01 -6.88 -1.28
CA ILE A 8 -6.72 -6.91 -1.95
C ILE A 8 -5.72 -6.22 -1.04
N THR A 9 -4.65 -6.93 -0.70
CA THR A 9 -3.56 -6.34 0.10
C THR A 9 -2.38 -6.00 -0.80
N GLY A 10 -1.74 -4.88 -0.49
CA GLY A 10 -0.48 -4.46 -1.07
C GLY A 10 0.64 -4.49 -0.03
N GLN A 11 1.85 -4.85 -0.48
CA GLN A 11 3.08 -4.72 0.28
C GLN A 11 4.15 -4.07 -0.59
N PHE A 12 5.07 -3.31 0.00
CA PHE A 12 6.27 -2.85 -0.70
C PHE A 12 7.40 -3.88 -0.59
N LYS A 13 7.93 -4.37 -1.72
CA LYS A 13 9.05 -5.33 -1.80
C LYS A 13 10.28 -4.93 -0.96
N PRO A 14 10.71 -3.65 -0.93
CA PRO A 14 11.89 -3.24 -0.15
C PRO A 14 11.60 -3.08 1.36
N CYS A 15 10.35 -3.21 1.80
CA CYS A 15 10.01 -3.07 3.20
C CYS A 15 10.39 -4.32 4.00
N VAL A 16 11.18 -4.12 5.05
CA VAL A 16 11.57 -5.19 5.99
C VAL A 16 10.52 -5.45 7.07
N HIS A 17 9.47 -4.62 7.14
CA HIS A 17 8.39 -4.78 8.11
C HIS A 17 7.29 -5.68 7.57
N MET A 18 6.71 -6.49 8.45
CA MET A 18 5.54 -7.32 8.18
C MET A 18 4.28 -6.44 8.22
N GLY A 19 4.09 -5.63 7.19
CA GLY A 19 2.96 -4.71 7.08
C GLY A 19 2.37 -4.72 5.68
N CYS A 20 1.13 -5.15 5.57
CA CYS A 20 0.31 -4.98 4.38
C CYS A 20 -0.60 -3.76 4.54
N PHE A 21 -0.99 -3.16 3.43
CA PHE A 21 -2.00 -2.11 3.38
C PHE A 21 -3.12 -2.51 2.43
N GLU A 22 -4.30 -1.94 2.62
CA GLU A 22 -5.42 -2.12 1.70
C GLU A 22 -5.08 -1.39 0.39
N LEU A 23 -4.97 -2.15 -0.71
CA LEU A 23 -4.40 -1.64 -1.94
C LEU A 23 -5.30 -0.57 -2.59
N GLU A 24 -6.62 -0.75 -2.58
CA GLU A 24 -7.54 0.17 -3.23
C GLU A 24 -7.52 1.55 -2.56
N ALA A 25 -7.69 1.60 -1.24
CA ALA A 25 -7.58 2.84 -0.48
C ALA A 25 -6.21 3.49 -0.63
N PHE A 26 -5.13 2.70 -0.69
CA PHE A 26 -3.79 3.25 -0.91
C PHE A 26 -3.67 3.92 -2.27
N VAL A 27 -4.16 3.29 -3.35
CA VAL A 27 -4.15 3.87 -4.69
C VAL A 27 -5.03 5.12 -4.76
N GLU A 28 -6.22 5.10 -4.15
CA GLU A 28 -7.13 6.25 -4.12
C GLU A 28 -6.47 7.48 -3.44
N LEU A 29 -5.82 7.26 -2.29
CA LEU A 29 -5.08 8.31 -1.59
C LEU A 29 -3.93 8.86 -2.45
N ASN A 30 -3.19 7.99 -3.11
CA ASN A 30 -2.05 8.35 -3.96
C ASN A 30 -2.45 9.10 -5.22
N GLN A 31 -3.59 8.76 -5.85
CA GLN A 31 -4.10 9.50 -7.00
C GLN A 31 -4.40 10.96 -6.66
N ARG A 32 -4.82 11.24 -5.41
CA ARG A 32 -5.13 12.60 -4.95
C ARG A 32 -3.88 13.38 -4.53
N SER A 33 -2.95 12.73 -3.83
CA SER A 33 -1.77 13.38 -3.23
C SER A 33 -0.50 13.31 -4.08
N ARG A 34 -0.42 12.37 -5.03
CA ARG A 34 0.77 12.00 -5.83
C ARG A 34 1.98 11.57 -4.97
N TRP A 35 1.73 11.00 -3.79
CA TRP A 35 2.79 10.67 -2.81
C TRP A 35 2.85 9.17 -2.47
N TRP A 36 3.72 8.46 -3.18
CA TRP A 36 3.97 7.02 -3.02
C TRP A 36 4.86 6.71 -1.81
N GLN A 37 4.30 6.97 -0.62
CA GLN A 37 4.95 6.73 0.66
C GLN A 37 4.36 5.50 1.34
N CYS A 38 5.21 4.59 1.81
CA CYS A 38 4.76 3.46 2.61
C CYS A 38 4.12 3.94 3.92
N PRO A 39 2.88 3.52 4.26
CA PRO A 39 2.19 3.98 5.47
C PRO A 39 2.82 3.45 6.76
N THR A 40 3.66 2.41 6.68
CA THR A 40 4.30 1.79 7.85
C THR A 40 5.67 2.37 8.16
N CYS A 41 6.56 2.47 7.17
CA CYS A 41 7.94 2.98 7.39
C CYS A 41 8.19 4.40 6.89
N LEU A 42 7.18 5.04 6.28
CA LEU A 42 7.26 6.41 5.75
C LEU A 42 8.36 6.63 4.68
N LYS A 43 8.90 5.55 4.12
CA LYS A 43 9.82 5.61 2.97
C LYS A 43 9.04 5.74 1.67
N ASN A 44 9.62 6.46 0.73
CA ASN A 44 9.05 6.61 -0.62
C ASN A 44 9.48 5.44 -1.50
N TYR A 45 8.56 4.95 -2.31
CA TYR A 45 8.77 3.84 -3.24
C TYR A 45 8.10 4.12 -4.58
N SER A 46 8.51 3.38 -5.62
CA SER A 46 7.78 3.36 -6.89
C SER A 46 6.54 2.47 -6.80
N LEU A 47 5.57 2.69 -7.67
CA LEU A 47 4.47 1.76 -7.92
C LEU A 47 4.98 0.35 -8.25
N ASP A 48 6.09 0.24 -8.98
CA ASP A 48 6.74 -1.04 -9.34
C ASP A 48 7.29 -1.81 -8.12
N ASN A 49 7.36 -1.17 -6.96
CA ASN A 49 7.76 -1.82 -5.72
C ASN A 49 6.60 -2.48 -5.00
N ILE A 50 5.35 -2.32 -5.47
CA ILE A 50 4.17 -2.93 -4.84
C ILE A 50 4.02 -4.37 -5.32
N ILE A 51 3.92 -5.29 -4.36
CA ILE A 51 3.50 -6.67 -4.53
C ILE A 51 2.03 -6.74 -4.11
N ILE A 52 1.21 -7.35 -4.95
CA ILE A 52 -0.22 -7.55 -4.72
C ILE A 52 -0.43 -8.97 -4.25
N ASP A 53 -1.08 -9.16 -3.10
CA ASP A 53 -1.52 -10.46 -2.63
C ASP A 53 -3.06 -10.54 -2.71
N PRO A 54 -3.60 -11.29 -3.70
CA PRO A 54 -5.03 -11.54 -3.86
C PRO A 54 -5.45 -12.70 -2.94
N SER A 55 -5.33 -12.50 -1.62
CA SER A 55 -5.73 -13.47 -0.59
C SER A 55 -7.24 -13.58 -0.44
#